data_AF-A0A842NGG0-F1
#
_entry.id   AF-A0A842NGG0-F1
#
_cell.length_a   1.000
_cell.length_b   1.000
_cell.length_c   1.000
_cell.angle_alpha   90.00
_cell.angle_beta   90.00
_cell.angle_gamma   90.00
#
_symmetry.space_group_name_H-M   'P 1'
#
loop_
_entity.id
_entity.type
_entity.pdbx_description
1 polymer ?
#
loop_
_entity_poly.entity_id
_entity_poly.type
_entity_poly.pdbx_seq_one_letter_code
_entity_poly.pdbx_strand_id
1 'polypeptide(L)' 'DFRDKIRIQDIAAGCIIVKEAGGLLLDASLNPLDADLSYETRVSFIAASNQKILDEIMSQIN' A
#
# COMPACT_ATOMS: atom_id res chain seq x y z
N ASP A 1 -5.47 -9.49 11.28
CA ASP A 1 -4.39 -9.44 10.29
C ASP A 1 -4.96 -9.57 8.88
N PHE A 2 -4.69 -8.58 8.02
CA PHE A 2 -5.13 -8.49 6.63
C PHE A 2 -4.00 -8.66 5.61
N ARG A 3 -2.76 -8.91 6.08
CA ARG A 3 -1.63 -9.23 5.19
C ARG A 3 -2.01 -10.38 4.26
N ASP A 4 -1.75 -10.17 2.98
CA ASP A 4 -1.99 -11.11 1.87
C ASP A 4 -3.46 -11.53 1.68
N LYS A 5 -4.41 -10.72 2.18
CA LYS A 5 -5.86 -10.97 2.04
C LYS A 5 -6.57 -10.00 1.11
N ILE A 6 -6.02 -8.79 0.94
CA ILE A 6 -6.60 -7.74 0.11
C ILE A 6 -6.27 -7.99 -1.35
N ARG A 7 -7.26 -7.86 -2.24
CA ARG A 7 -7.07 -7.98 -3.69
C ARG A 7 -6.67 -6.64 -4.27
N ILE A 8 -5.93 -6.65 -5.37
CA ILE A 8 -5.58 -5.41 -6.08
C ILE A 8 -6.83 -4.62 -6.51
N GLN A 9 -7.93 -5.30 -6.85
CA GLN A 9 -9.18 -4.64 -7.23
C GLN A 9 -9.84 -3.88 -6.07
N ASP A 10 -9.67 -4.35 -4.83
CA ASP A 10 -10.26 -3.72 -3.64
C ASP A 10 -9.65 -2.32 -3.39
N ILE A 11 -8.42 -2.09 -3.88
CA ILE A 11 -7.64 -0.88 -3.60
C ILE A 11 -7.29 -0.06 -4.84
N ALA A 12 -7.54 -0.57 -6.06
CA ALA A 12 -7.08 0.05 -7.31
C ALA A 12 -7.47 1.53 -7.43
N ALA A 13 -8.72 1.88 -7.10
CA ALA A 13 -9.17 3.28 -7.11
C ALA A 13 -8.44 4.13 -6.05
N GLY A 14 -8.24 3.58 -4.85
CA GLY A 14 -7.48 4.23 -3.78
C GLY A 14 -6.03 4.48 -4.15
N CYS A 15 -5.38 3.54 -4.86
CA CYS A 15 -4.01 3.70 -5.31
C CYS A 15 -3.84 4.93 -6.22
N ILE A 16 -4.79 5.20 -7.11
CA ILE A 16 -4.77 6.39 -7.99
C ILE A 16 -4.90 7.65 -7.14
N ILE A 17 -5.89 7.71 -6.24
CA ILE A 17 -6.14 8.88 -5.39
C ILE A 17 -4.89 9.23 -4.56
N VAL A 18 -4.26 8.23 -3.94
CA VAL A 18 -3.05 8.43 -3.14
C VAL A 18 -1.89 8.97 -4.00
N LYS A 19 -1.67 8.40 -5.19
CA LYS A 19 -0.62 8.85 -6.11
C LYS A 19 -0.84 10.30 -6.56
N GLU A 20 -2.06 10.67 -6.96
CA GLU A 20 -2.39 12.03 -7.40
C GLU A 20 -2.34 13.05 -6.25
N ALA A 21 -2.60 12.62 -5.01
CA ALA A 21 -2.45 13.46 -3.82
C ALA A 21 -0.98 13.64 -3.38
N GLY A 22 -0.01 13.04 -4.09
CA GLY A 22 1.41 13.07 -3.71
C GLY A 22 1.76 12.19 -2.51
N GLY A 23 0.89 11.23 -2.16
CA GLY A 23 1.13 10.27 -1.08
C GLY A 23 2.10 9.15 -1.48
N LEU A 24 2.57 8.43 -0.46
CA LEU A 24 3.40 7.24 -0.58
C LEU A 24 2.51 6.00 -0.64
N LEU A 25 2.81 5.09 -1.57
CA LEU A 25 2.14 3.80 -1.70
C LEU A 25 3.20 2.72 -1.90
N LEU A 26 3.41 1.89 -0.88
CA LEU A 26 4.52 0.95 -0.79
C LEU A 26 4.03 -0.48 -0.58
N ASP A 27 4.79 -1.45 -1.07
CA ASP A 27 4.60 -2.87 -0.78
C ASP A 27 5.15 -3.26 0.62
N ALA A 28 5.01 -4.54 0.98
CA ALA A 28 5.52 -5.06 2.25
C ALA A 28 7.06 -4.99 2.41
N SER A 29 7.79 -4.80 1.30
CA SER A 29 9.25 -4.64 1.28
C SER A 29 9.66 -3.16 1.24
N LEU A 30 8.71 -2.23 1.41
CA LEU A 30 8.90 -0.78 1.35
C LEU A 30 9.34 -0.26 -0.03
N ASN A 31 9.11 -1.03 -1.10
CA ASN A 31 9.27 -0.55 -2.48
C ASN A 31 7.97 0.09 -2.96
N PRO A 32 8.00 0.97 -3.98
CA PRO A 32 6.77 1.46 -4.62
C PRO A 32 5.85 0.29 -5.01
N LEU A 33 4.57 0.37 -4.63
CA LEU A 33 3.63 -0.71 -4.92
C LEU A 33 3.45 -0.87 -6.43
N ASP A 34 3.83 -2.06 -6.92
CA ASP A 34 3.62 -2.52 -8.28
C ASP A 34 3.11 -3.97 -8.23
N ALA A 35 1.87 -4.18 -8.66
CA ALA A 35 1.18 -5.45 -8.51
C ALA A 35 0.33 -5.76 -9.74
N ASP A 36 0.31 -7.02 -10.14
CA ASP A 36 -0.46 -7.50 -11.29
C ASP A 36 -1.97 -7.29 -11.09
N LEU A 37 -2.68 -6.85 -12.13
CA LEU A 37 -4.13 -6.65 -12.14
C LEU A 37 -4.96 -7.97 -12.21
N SER A 38 -4.41 -9.08 -11.71
CA SER A 38 -5.07 -10.39 -11.68
C SER A 38 -6.07 -10.51 -10.51
N TYR A 39 -7.15 -11.28 -10.71
CA TYR A 39 -8.12 -11.63 -9.65
C TYR A 39 -7.49 -12.44 -8.50
N GLU A 40 -6.38 -13.12 -8.78
CA GLU A 40 -5.67 -13.93 -7.81
C GLU A 40 -4.65 -13.12 -7.00
N THR A 41 -4.20 -11.98 -7.52
CA THR A 41 -3.23 -11.12 -6.84
C THR A 41 -3.75 -10.72 -5.47
N ARG A 42 -2.94 -10.97 -4.45
CA ARG A 42 -3.12 -10.48 -3.09
C ARG A 42 -1.96 -9.57 -2.75
N VAL A 43 -2.25 -8.49 -2.03
CA VAL A 43 -1.27 -7.47 -1.70
C VAL A 43 -1.24 -7.20 -0.21
N SER A 44 -0.02 -6.96 0.27
CA SER A 44 0.28 -6.32 1.54
C SER A 44 0.93 -4.98 1.22
N PHE A 45 0.37 -3.89 1.71
CA PHE A 45 0.79 -2.55 1.32
C PHE A 45 0.64 -1.54 2.45
N ILE A 46 1.33 -0.41 2.33
CA ILE A 46 1.20 0.77 3.20
C ILE A 46 0.90 1.97 2.30
N ALA A 47 -0.12 2.74 2.68
CA ALA A 47 -0.39 4.06 2.11
C ALA A 47 -0.17 5.12 3.20
N ALA A 48 0.64 6.15 2.92
CA ALA A 48 0.96 7.21 3.87
C ALA A 48 0.94 8.58 3.17
N SER A 49 0.59 9.65 3.89
CA SER A 49 0.56 10.99 3.31
C SER A 49 1.94 11.62 3.09
N ASN A 50 2.96 11.13 3.81
CA ASN A 50 4.35 11.57 3.71
C ASN A 50 5.27 10.61 4.49
N GLN A 51 6.58 10.83 4.41
CA GLN A 51 7.60 10.00 5.07
C GLN A 51 7.45 9.97 6.59
N LYS A 52 7.10 11.10 7.23
CA LYS A 52 6.94 11.16 8.69
C LYS A 52 5.86 10.20 9.18
N ILE A 53 4.70 10.19 8.51
CA ILE A 53 3.61 9.26 8.86
C ILE A 53 4.01 7.81 8.58
N LEU A 54 4.74 7.55 7.49
CA LEU A 54 5.28 6.22 7.23
C LEU A 54 6.20 5.74 8.35
N ASP A 55 7.14 6.57 8.80
CA ASP A 55 8.06 6.25 9.90
C ASP A 55 7.29 5.97 11.21
N GLU A 56 6.26 6.76 11.51
CA GLU A 56 5.36 6.55 12.65
C GLU A 56 4.63 5.21 12.55
N ILE A 57 4.08 4.85 11.38
CA ILE A 57 3.44 3.55 11.15
C ILE A 57 4.44 2.41 11.38
N MET A 58 5.63 2.50 10.78
CA MET A 58 6.67 1.46 10.90
C MET A 58 7.15 1.27 12.34
N SER A 59 7.16 2.33 13.15
CA SER A 59 7.51 2.23 14.58
C SER A 59 6.52 1.38 15.40
N GLN A 60 5.30 1.18 14.91
CA GLN A 60 4.27 0.38 15.57
C GLN A 60 4.15 -1.05 15.03
N ILE A 61 4.73 -1.31 13.85
CA ILE A 61 4.75 -2.64 13.23
C ILE A 61 6.04 -3.34 13.66
N ASN A 62 5.99 -3.92 14.87
CA ASN A 62 6.98 -4.91 15.36
C ASN A 62 6.57 -6.32 14.95
#